data_AF-A0A1E8TQN6-F1
#
_entry.id   AF-A0A1E8TQN6-F1
#
_cell.length_a   1.000
_cell.length_b   1.000
_cell.length_c   1.000
_cell.angle_alpha   90.00
_cell.angle_beta   90.00
_cell.angle_gamma   90.00
#
_symmetry.space_group_name_H-M   'P 1'
#
loop_
_entity.id
_entity.type
_entity.pdbx_description
1 polymer ?
#
loop_
_entity_poly.entity_id
_entity_poly.type
_entity_poly.pdbx_seq_one_letter_code
_entity_poly.pdbx_strand_id
1 'polypeptide(L)'
;MSKDKKQEPTQGKELSEWQKRNQEYLQKKAEEEAQLAKEEAKGDSGKKEVSITSDAETSLSEWQKKNREYLRKKAEETKEEQESDISENTEEATEVDPNSEEQKELIADESSPELEEEAAEAEQEQDEAENSEVAKATKVEKVEEKKVKTKKKPTKPSIPRVHIWRAITILIPSLLVLFFSIYLLTPFSTLKNIEVTGTVETNADQIKEASGIRDSDYTFSLLLNKDKHAEMIKSNHWIESASIHYQFPTNFTIQVKEYGIVAYYVSGEDHYPILSSGTVETSPVSLVSLPETYMSVLFNDEQQVKTLIEQLAEISPEIKQAIKTIELAPTSVTSDLLKITMYDTDEILVPLSELGKKLPYYSKIKPQLTVPSGIDMEVGIYSYSLADKALEEERIKAKEEEKKKLEEEKKKQEEQGNQNQTTQQSQSR
;
A
#
# COMPACT_ATOMS: atom_id res chain seq x y z
N MET A 1 -60.26 -35.40 4.71
CA MET A 1 -58.87 -35.39 4.20
C MET A 1 -58.25 -34.08 4.65
N SER A 2 -57.79 -33.99 5.90
CA SER A 2 -56.42 -34.32 6.37
C SER A 2 -55.33 -33.43 5.78
N LYS A 3 -54.82 -32.51 6.61
CA LYS A 3 -53.41 -32.46 7.01
C LYS A 3 -53.24 -31.53 8.22
N ASP A 4 -53.31 -32.12 9.40
CA ASP A 4 -52.77 -31.59 10.64
C ASP A 4 -51.23 -31.53 10.55
N LYS A 5 -50.64 -30.42 10.97
CA LYS A 5 -49.20 -30.36 11.29
C LYS A 5 -49.06 -29.86 12.72
N LYS A 6 -48.96 -30.83 13.64
CA LYS A 6 -48.56 -30.69 15.05
C LYS A 6 -47.29 -29.84 15.17
N GLN A 7 -47.34 -28.82 16.02
CA GLN A 7 -46.15 -28.23 16.64
C GLN A 7 -45.93 -28.91 17.99
N GLU A 8 -44.80 -29.58 18.16
CA GLU A 8 -44.27 -30.04 19.45
C GLU A 8 -43.32 -28.97 20.02
N PRO A 9 -43.19 -28.86 21.36
CA PRO A 9 -42.39 -27.84 22.01
C PRO A 9 -40.90 -28.20 21.94
N THR A 10 -40.09 -27.32 21.37
CA THR A 10 -38.63 -27.48 21.38
C THR A 10 -38.09 -27.29 22.79
N GLN A 11 -37.53 -28.38 23.34
CA GLN A 11 -36.75 -28.41 24.58
C GLN A 11 -35.59 -27.41 24.54
N GLY A 12 -35.29 -26.82 25.68
CA GLY A 12 -34.27 -25.78 25.86
C GLY A 12 -32.90 -26.20 25.35
N LYS A 13 -32.32 -25.38 24.47
CA LYS A 13 -30.90 -25.44 24.10
C LYS A 13 -30.08 -25.09 25.34
N GLU A 14 -29.49 -26.10 25.97
CA GLU A 14 -28.40 -25.87 26.91
C GLU A 14 -27.25 -25.16 26.19
N LEU A 15 -26.74 -24.09 26.79
CA LEU A 15 -25.59 -23.34 26.29
C LEU A 15 -24.40 -24.29 26.08
N SER A 16 -23.68 -24.11 24.98
CA SER A 16 -22.46 -24.87 24.69
C SER A 16 -21.45 -24.71 25.83
N GLU A 17 -20.71 -25.77 26.15
CA GLU A 17 -19.63 -25.76 27.15
C GLU A 17 -18.62 -24.63 26.92
N TRP A 18 -18.42 -24.21 25.66
CA TRP A 18 -17.60 -23.05 25.33
C TRP A 18 -18.25 -21.71 25.76
N GLN A 19 -19.57 -21.57 25.57
CA GLN A 19 -20.29 -20.35 25.98
C GLN A 19 -20.34 -20.22 27.50
N LYS A 20 -20.49 -21.34 28.23
CA LYS A 20 -20.41 -21.36 29.70
C LYS A 20 -19.03 -20.90 30.17
N ARG A 21 -17.95 -21.43 29.58
CA ARG A 21 -16.56 -21.04 29.93
C ARG A 21 -16.24 -19.59 29.59
N ASN A 22 -16.77 -19.06 28.49
CA ASN A 22 -16.57 -17.66 28.13
C ASN A 22 -17.30 -16.72 29.10
N GLN A 23 -18.52 -17.07 29.52
CA GLN A 23 -19.24 -16.31 30.54
C GLN A 23 -18.52 -16.35 31.89
N GLU A 24 -18.01 -17.50 32.30
CA GLU A 24 -17.21 -17.66 33.51
C GLU A 24 -15.91 -16.85 33.45
N TYR A 25 -15.24 -16.82 32.29
CA TYR A 25 -14.05 -16.00 32.07
C TYR A 25 -14.35 -14.50 32.23
N LEU A 26 -15.44 -14.02 31.62
CA LEU A 26 -15.85 -12.61 31.72
C LEU A 26 -16.23 -12.23 33.16
N GLN A 27 -16.91 -13.11 33.89
CA GLN A 27 -17.24 -12.89 35.31
C GLN A 27 -15.98 -12.84 36.17
N LYS A 28 -15.04 -13.78 35.98
CA LYS A 28 -13.78 -13.81 36.72
C LYS A 28 -12.92 -12.57 36.46
N LYS A 29 -12.90 -12.10 35.21
CA LYS A 29 -12.19 -10.86 34.84
C LYS A 29 -12.80 -9.63 35.49
N ALA A 30 -14.13 -9.53 35.53
CA ALA A 30 -14.83 -8.43 36.19
C ALA A 30 -14.63 -8.46 37.72
N GLU A 31 -14.56 -9.63 38.34
CA GLU A 31 -14.25 -9.77 39.77
C GLU A 31 -12.80 -9.39 40.09
N GLU A 32 -11.84 -9.75 39.24
CA GLU A 32 -10.43 -9.38 39.38
C GLU A 32 -10.24 -7.87 39.27
N GLU A 33 -10.89 -7.23 38.29
CA GLU A 33 -10.85 -5.78 38.08
C GLU A 33 -11.55 -5.02 39.24
N ALA A 34 -12.65 -5.57 39.77
CA ALA A 34 -13.31 -5.02 40.95
C ALA A 34 -12.52 -5.19 42.25
N GLN A 35 -11.67 -6.23 42.35
CA GLN A 35 -10.75 -6.40 43.47
C GLN A 35 -9.58 -5.42 43.38
N LEU A 36 -9.02 -5.25 42.18
CA LEU A 36 -7.98 -4.26 41.89
C LEU A 36 -8.44 -2.84 42.22
N ALA A 37 -9.67 -2.47 41.81
CA ALA A 37 -10.26 -1.17 42.13
C ALA A 37 -10.51 -0.98 43.65
N LYS A 38 -10.84 -2.05 44.38
CA LYS A 38 -10.99 -2.01 45.84
C LYS A 38 -9.65 -1.93 46.57
N GLU A 39 -8.60 -2.47 45.99
CA GLU A 39 -7.23 -2.42 46.52
C GLU A 39 -6.62 -1.03 46.30
N GLU A 40 -6.82 -0.44 45.11
CA GLU A 40 -6.45 0.96 44.82
C GLU A 40 -7.22 1.95 45.71
N ALA A 41 -8.53 1.74 45.91
CA ALA A 41 -9.34 2.59 46.79
C ALA A 41 -8.95 2.48 48.29
N LYS A 42 -8.21 1.44 48.70
CA LYS A 42 -7.65 1.30 50.05
C LYS A 42 -6.21 1.81 50.17
N GLY A 43 -5.53 2.09 49.05
CA GLY A 43 -4.16 2.58 49.00
C GLY A 43 -3.99 4.08 49.25
N ASP A 44 -5.05 4.89 49.10
CA ASP A 44 -4.98 6.35 49.23
C ASP A 44 -5.28 6.85 50.65
N SER A 45 -4.45 6.45 51.61
CA SER A 45 -4.48 6.94 53.00
C SER A 45 -3.11 6.80 53.67
N GLY A 46 -2.06 7.45 53.14
CA GLY A 46 -0.80 7.56 53.88
C GLY A 46 0.42 8.02 53.06
N LYS A 47 0.79 9.29 53.16
CA LYS A 47 2.10 9.81 52.72
C LYS A 47 3.22 9.43 53.71
N LYS A 48 4.34 8.86 53.24
CA LYS A 48 5.72 9.31 53.55
C LYS A 48 6.84 8.55 52.78
N GLU A 49 7.63 9.35 52.06
CA GLU A 49 9.09 9.37 51.84
C GLU A 49 9.99 8.09 51.83
N VAL A 50 10.73 7.98 50.70
CA VAL A 50 12.14 7.57 50.47
C VAL A 50 12.55 6.09 50.61
N SER A 51 12.89 5.46 49.48
CA SER A 51 14.28 5.05 49.13
C SER A 51 14.32 4.18 47.87
N ILE A 52 15.20 4.51 46.93
CA ILE A 52 15.55 3.71 45.74
C ILE A 52 16.55 2.62 46.18
N THR A 53 16.27 1.34 45.93
CA THR A 53 17.16 0.37 45.24
C THR A 53 16.59 -1.05 45.25
N SER A 54 16.70 -1.71 44.09
CA SER A 54 16.72 -3.17 43.83
C SER A 54 15.73 -4.08 44.55
N ASP A 55 14.66 -4.48 43.84
CA ASP A 55 14.17 -5.87 43.80
C ASP A 55 12.97 -5.94 42.84
N ALA A 56 13.26 -6.13 41.54
CA ALA A 56 12.25 -6.25 40.48
C ALA A 56 12.29 -7.64 39.83
N GLU A 57 12.41 -8.70 40.63
CA GLU A 57 12.36 -10.09 40.14
C GLU A 57 11.34 -11.01 40.83
N THR A 58 10.42 -10.51 41.65
CA THR A 58 9.43 -11.39 42.32
C THR A 58 8.00 -10.87 42.33
N SER A 59 7.41 -10.64 41.15
CA SER A 59 5.94 -10.61 41.02
C SER A 59 5.43 -10.84 39.58
N LEU A 60 6.02 -11.78 38.83
CA LEU A 60 5.37 -12.24 37.60
C LEU A 60 4.23 -13.21 37.95
N SER A 61 3.02 -12.83 37.54
CA SER A 61 1.79 -13.61 37.71
C SER A 61 1.97 -15.03 37.16
N GLU A 62 1.41 -16.02 37.86
CA GLU A 62 1.41 -17.44 37.44
C GLU A 62 0.91 -17.62 36.00
N TRP A 63 0.06 -16.70 35.52
CA TRP A 63 -0.40 -16.67 34.14
C TRP A 63 0.68 -16.23 33.14
N GLN A 64 1.48 -15.22 33.48
CA GLN A 64 2.56 -14.74 32.62
C GLN A 64 3.67 -15.79 32.46
N LYS A 65 3.93 -16.57 33.52
CA LYS A 65 4.84 -17.73 33.44
C LYS A 65 4.29 -18.80 32.48
N LYS A 66 3.01 -19.16 32.62
CA LYS A 66 2.36 -20.14 31.73
C LYS A 66 2.27 -19.69 30.28
N ASN A 67 2.00 -18.42 30.02
CA ASN A 67 1.95 -17.90 28.65
C ASN A 67 3.32 -17.95 27.98
N ARG A 68 4.39 -17.61 28.72
CA ARG A 68 5.75 -17.71 28.21
C ARG A 68 6.18 -19.16 27.96
N GLU A 69 5.79 -20.08 28.83
CA GLU A 69 6.01 -21.52 28.62
C GLU A 69 5.23 -22.05 27.43
N TYR A 70 3.99 -21.62 27.23
CA TYR A 70 3.18 -21.98 26.06
C TYR A 70 3.83 -21.51 24.75
N LEU A 71 4.29 -20.25 24.69
CA LEU A 71 4.99 -19.72 23.53
C LEU A 71 6.31 -20.43 23.27
N ARG A 72 7.05 -20.79 24.33
CA ARG A 72 8.30 -21.55 24.22
C ARG A 72 8.04 -22.97 23.70
N LYS A 73 7.03 -23.66 24.24
CA LYS A 73 6.64 -24.99 23.78
C LYS A 73 6.20 -24.96 22.32
N LYS A 74 5.41 -23.95 21.92
CA LYS A 74 4.99 -23.78 20.53
C LYS A 74 6.19 -23.52 19.60
N ALA A 75 7.16 -22.72 20.03
CA ALA A 75 8.38 -22.47 19.27
C ALA A 75 9.30 -23.69 19.19
N GLU A 76 9.30 -24.54 20.21
CA GLU A 76 10.05 -25.81 20.26
C GLU A 76 9.37 -26.88 19.38
N GLU A 77 8.05 -26.95 19.38
CA GLU A 77 7.23 -27.80 18.49
C GLU A 77 7.40 -27.37 17.02
N THR A 78 7.49 -26.07 16.75
CA THR A 78 7.77 -25.54 15.40
C THR A 78 9.21 -25.84 14.96
N LYS A 79 10.16 -25.90 15.91
CA LYS A 79 11.55 -26.30 15.65
C LYS A 79 11.69 -27.80 15.44
N GLU A 80 10.99 -28.63 16.21
CA GLU A 80 10.94 -30.08 16.02
C GLU A 80 10.26 -30.43 14.69
N GLU A 81 9.21 -29.71 14.28
CA GLU A 81 8.62 -29.85 12.94
C GLU A 81 9.64 -29.49 11.84
N GLN A 82 10.36 -28.37 11.99
CA GLN A 82 11.41 -27.98 11.03
C GLN A 82 12.63 -28.92 11.01
N GLU A 83 13.02 -29.51 12.14
CA GLU A 83 14.10 -30.51 12.20
C GLU A 83 13.64 -31.88 11.69
N SER A 84 12.37 -32.24 11.88
CA SER A 84 11.80 -33.47 11.32
C SER A 84 11.70 -33.43 9.80
N ASP A 85 11.35 -32.28 9.22
CA ASP A 85 11.32 -32.04 7.76
C ASP A 85 12.72 -32.01 7.12
N ILE A 86 13.77 -31.73 7.90
CA ILE A 86 15.18 -31.77 7.45
C ILE A 86 15.78 -33.18 7.58
N SER A 87 15.22 -34.04 8.45
CA SER A 87 15.71 -35.42 8.63
C SER A 87 15.18 -36.43 7.61
N GLU A 88 14.15 -36.09 6.82
CA GLU A 88 13.59 -36.99 5.78
C GLU A 88 14.22 -36.78 4.38
N ASN A 89 15.15 -35.82 4.22
CA ASN A 89 15.77 -35.51 2.92
C ASN A 89 17.31 -35.51 2.93
N THR A 90 17.95 -36.33 3.77
CA THR A 90 19.41 -36.55 3.70
C THR A 90 19.74 -38.02 3.96
N GLU A 91 19.31 -38.88 3.04
CA GLU A 91 20.02 -40.12 2.68
C GLU A 91 20.51 -40.01 1.22
N GLU A 92 21.53 -39.18 0.97
CA GLU A 92 22.61 -39.49 0.02
C GLU A 92 23.69 -38.41 0.08
N ALA A 93 24.94 -38.85 -0.05
CA ALA A 93 26.19 -38.09 -0.15
C ALA A 93 26.84 -37.59 1.17
N THR A 94 27.52 -38.52 1.83
CA THR A 94 28.73 -38.26 2.63
C THR A 94 29.93 -37.98 1.71
N GLU A 95 30.63 -36.86 1.90
CA GLU A 95 32.03 -36.78 2.37
C GLU A 95 32.57 -35.34 2.21
N VAL A 96 33.07 -34.76 3.31
CA VAL A 96 33.94 -33.56 3.32
C VAL A 96 35.11 -33.84 4.28
N ASP A 97 36.33 -33.57 3.83
CA ASP A 97 37.53 -33.40 4.65
C ASP A 97 37.97 -31.91 4.57
N PRO A 98 38.39 -31.22 5.66
CA PRO A 98 38.54 -29.76 5.69
C PRO A 98 39.99 -29.27 5.85
N ASN A 99 40.36 -28.13 5.24
CA ASN A 99 41.51 -27.30 5.64
C ASN A 99 41.42 -25.90 4.99
N SER A 100 41.12 -24.81 5.70
CA SER A 100 42.00 -23.85 6.45
C SER A 100 42.99 -23.01 5.62
N GLU A 101 42.89 -21.69 5.83
CA GLU A 101 43.91 -20.61 5.67
C GLU A 101 44.43 -20.33 4.23
N GLU A 102 44.71 -19.11 3.76
CA GLU A 102 45.20 -17.89 4.41
C GLU A 102 45.11 -16.68 3.42
N GLN A 103 44.73 -15.51 3.97
CA GLN A 103 45.32 -14.17 3.79
C GLN A 103 45.61 -13.46 2.43
N LYS A 104 45.15 -12.18 2.44
CA LYS A 104 45.85 -10.89 2.15
C LYS A 104 45.84 -10.34 0.70
N GLU A 105 45.14 -9.21 0.49
CA GLU A 105 45.68 -7.81 0.36
C GLU A 105 46.20 -7.51 -1.07
N LEU A 106 46.00 -6.38 -1.78
CA LEU A 106 45.47 -5.02 -1.58
C LEU A 106 45.38 -4.31 -2.96
N ILE A 107 44.40 -3.40 -3.11
CA ILE A 107 44.44 -2.05 -3.70
C ILE A 107 44.56 -1.82 -5.25
N ALA A 108 43.72 -0.86 -5.68
CA ALA A 108 43.74 0.08 -6.82
C ALA A 108 43.29 -0.46 -8.18
N ASP A 109 42.14 -0.05 -8.76
CA ASP A 109 41.60 1.28 -9.13
C ASP A 109 42.03 1.74 -10.53
N GLU A 110 41.02 2.23 -11.25
CA GLU A 110 40.95 2.90 -12.55
C GLU A 110 41.52 2.23 -13.81
N SER A 111 40.64 1.96 -14.78
CA SER A 111 40.47 2.76 -16.01
C SER A 111 40.08 1.93 -17.24
N SER A 112 38.92 2.28 -17.81
CA SER A 112 38.55 2.15 -19.24
C SER A 112 39.39 3.15 -20.07
N PRO A 113 39.41 3.19 -21.43
CA PRO A 113 38.58 2.50 -22.43
C PRO A 113 39.32 2.10 -23.75
N GLU A 114 38.51 1.85 -24.80
CA GLU A 114 38.80 1.84 -26.27
C GLU A 114 39.44 0.58 -26.86
N LEU A 115 38.70 -0.24 -27.64
CA LEU A 115 38.10 -0.07 -28.98
C LEU A 115 39.09 -0.34 -30.14
N GLU A 116 38.66 -1.30 -30.97
CA GLU A 116 39.01 -1.53 -32.39
C GLU A 116 40.44 -2.07 -32.65
N GLU A 117 40.72 -3.04 -33.52
CA GLU A 117 40.07 -3.49 -34.76
C GLU A 117 40.72 -4.82 -35.21
N GLU A 118 40.02 -5.54 -36.10
CA GLU A 118 40.48 -6.45 -37.19
C GLU A 118 41.59 -7.51 -36.95
N ALA A 119 41.29 -8.81 -37.03
CA ALA A 119 41.03 -9.66 -38.22
C ALA A 119 42.29 -10.25 -38.88
N ALA A 120 42.38 -11.59 -38.92
CA ALA A 120 43.03 -12.35 -40.00
C ALA A 120 42.67 -13.86 -39.95
N GLU A 121 42.23 -14.34 -41.11
CA GLU A 121 42.27 -15.70 -41.72
C GLU A 121 43.47 -16.59 -41.34
N ALA A 122 43.57 -17.90 -41.58
CA ALA A 122 42.73 -19.02 -42.04
C ALA A 122 43.57 -20.31 -41.86
N GLU A 123 42.94 -21.45 -41.54
CA GLU A 123 42.94 -22.74 -42.26
C GLU A 123 44.04 -23.82 -42.00
N GLN A 124 43.55 -25.07 -42.05
CA GLN A 124 44.18 -26.41 -42.23
C GLN A 124 44.99 -27.01 -41.07
N GLU A 125 45.02 -28.32 -40.79
CA GLU A 125 44.33 -29.55 -41.25
C GLU A 125 44.64 -30.63 -40.18
N GLN A 126 43.75 -31.61 -39.99
CA GLN A 126 43.91 -32.72 -39.04
C GLN A 126 44.36 -33.99 -39.77
N ASP A 127 45.45 -34.58 -39.28
CA ASP A 127 45.81 -36.00 -39.42
C ASP A 127 45.48 -36.70 -38.09
N GLU A 128 44.88 -37.88 -38.16
CA GLU A 128 45.31 -38.99 -37.30
C GLU A 128 44.83 -40.35 -37.81
N ALA A 129 45.75 -41.31 -37.74
CA ALA A 129 45.59 -42.70 -38.15
C ALA A 129 46.05 -43.62 -37.01
N GLU A 130 45.30 -44.68 -36.72
CA GLU A 130 45.75 -45.92 -36.08
C GLU A 130 44.83 -47.06 -36.54
N ASN A 131 45.32 -47.97 -37.38
CA ASN A 131 46.04 -49.23 -37.11
C ASN A 131 45.13 -50.42 -36.73
N SER A 132 45.12 -51.44 -37.60
CA SER A 132 44.85 -52.84 -37.23
C SER A 132 45.65 -53.75 -38.18
N GLU A 133 46.50 -54.57 -37.60
CA GLU A 133 47.30 -55.62 -38.24
C GLU A 133 46.43 -56.80 -38.73
N VAL A 134 46.84 -57.45 -39.82
CA VAL A 134 47.54 -58.77 -39.85
C VAL A 134 47.50 -59.32 -41.28
N ALA A 135 48.67 -59.68 -41.77
CA ALA A 135 48.97 -60.16 -43.11
C ALA A 135 48.44 -61.58 -43.43
N LYS A 136 48.12 -61.82 -44.70
CA LYS A 136 48.53 -63.01 -45.48
C LYS A 136 48.32 -62.78 -46.97
N ALA A 137 49.42 -62.80 -47.72
CA ALA A 137 49.45 -62.84 -49.18
C ALA A 137 48.93 -64.20 -49.69
N THR A 138 48.34 -64.25 -50.90
CA THR A 138 48.84 -65.00 -52.08
C THR A 138 47.84 -64.88 -53.25
N LYS A 139 48.37 -64.59 -54.46
CA LYS A 139 47.97 -65.07 -55.80
C LYS A 139 46.86 -64.37 -56.61
N VAL A 140 47.32 -63.50 -57.51
CA VAL A 140 47.13 -63.51 -58.97
C VAL A 140 45.99 -64.38 -59.54
N GLU A 141 44.95 -63.77 -60.11
CA GLU A 141 44.53 -64.07 -61.49
C GLU A 141 43.73 -62.91 -62.13
N LYS A 142 44.04 -62.73 -63.40
CA LYS A 142 43.61 -61.74 -64.39
C LYS A 142 42.19 -62.06 -64.89
N VAL A 143 41.41 -61.06 -65.29
CA VAL A 143 40.64 -61.00 -66.57
C VAL A 143 39.80 -59.71 -66.65
N GLU A 144 40.23 -58.87 -67.60
CA GLU A 144 39.49 -58.03 -68.54
C GLU A 144 38.58 -56.87 -68.10
N GLU A 145 39.06 -55.69 -68.50
CA GLU A 145 38.28 -54.54 -68.94
C GLU A 145 37.11 -54.91 -69.86
N LYS A 146 35.95 -54.26 -69.63
CA LYS A 146 35.16 -53.70 -70.73
C LYS A 146 34.33 -52.51 -70.26
N LYS A 147 34.77 -51.33 -70.72
CA LYS A 147 34.04 -50.05 -70.69
C LYS A 147 32.63 -50.22 -71.27
N VAL A 148 31.61 -50.08 -70.43
CA VAL A 148 30.25 -49.73 -70.89
C VAL A 148 29.98 -48.30 -70.46
N LYS A 149 29.97 -47.41 -71.46
CA LYS A 149 29.64 -46.00 -71.32
C LYS A 149 28.22 -45.87 -70.74
N THR A 150 28.13 -45.54 -69.46
CA THR A 150 26.90 -45.01 -68.85
C THR A 150 26.52 -43.74 -69.59
N LYS A 151 25.37 -43.75 -70.28
CA LYS A 151 24.74 -42.54 -70.79
C LYS A 151 24.36 -41.68 -69.58
N LYS A 152 25.26 -40.77 -69.20
CA LYS A 152 25.00 -39.72 -68.21
C LYS A 152 23.83 -38.90 -68.74
N LYS A 153 22.68 -38.98 -68.06
CA LYS A 153 21.63 -37.94 -68.16
C LYS A 153 22.32 -36.61 -67.84
N PRO A 154 22.04 -35.51 -68.57
CA PRO A 154 22.72 -34.25 -68.33
C PRO A 154 22.49 -33.86 -66.86
N THR A 155 23.57 -33.79 -66.09
CA THR A 155 23.57 -33.21 -64.75
C THR A 155 23.14 -31.76 -64.92
N LYS A 156 21.93 -31.45 -64.45
CA LYS A 156 21.38 -30.09 -64.47
C LYS A 156 22.43 -29.13 -63.90
N PRO A 157 22.65 -27.95 -64.51
CA PRO A 157 23.63 -27.00 -64.00
C PRO A 157 23.30 -26.66 -62.54
N SER A 158 24.32 -26.74 -61.67
CA SER A 158 24.19 -26.40 -60.25
C SER A 158 23.81 -24.92 -60.14
N ILE A 159 22.67 -24.63 -59.52
CA ILE A 159 22.18 -23.26 -59.35
C ILE A 159 23.21 -22.50 -58.48
N PRO A 160 23.72 -21.34 -58.93
CA PRO A 160 24.65 -20.54 -58.15
C PRO A 160 24.03 -20.14 -56.80
N ARG A 161 24.80 -20.25 -55.70
CA ARG A 161 24.33 -19.94 -54.33
C ARG A 161 23.70 -18.55 -54.19
N VAL A 162 24.12 -17.59 -55.03
CA VAL A 162 23.57 -16.23 -55.09
C VAL A 162 22.08 -16.20 -55.44
N HIS A 163 21.61 -17.06 -56.37
CA HIS A 163 20.19 -17.13 -56.72
C HIS A 163 19.36 -17.78 -55.63
N ILE A 164 19.97 -18.65 -54.83
CA ILE A 164 19.32 -19.29 -53.68
C ILE A 164 19.14 -18.25 -52.57
N TRP A 165 20.16 -17.47 -52.24
CA TRP A 165 20.05 -16.36 -51.28
C TRP A 165 19.05 -15.30 -51.73
N ARG A 166 19.02 -14.95 -53.02
CA ARG A 166 18.03 -14.02 -53.59
C ARG A 166 16.60 -14.58 -53.60
N ALA A 167 16.44 -15.90 -53.72
CA ALA A 167 15.14 -16.55 -53.59
C ALA A 167 14.70 -16.59 -52.12
N ILE A 168 15.61 -16.87 -51.19
CA ILE A 168 15.35 -16.89 -49.74
C ILE A 168 14.86 -15.52 -49.24
N THR A 169 15.46 -14.43 -49.69
CA THR A 169 15.05 -13.06 -49.29
C THR A 169 13.64 -12.68 -49.76
N ILE A 170 13.08 -13.35 -50.77
CA ILE A 170 11.70 -13.14 -51.23
C ILE A 170 10.76 -14.20 -50.66
N LEU A 171 11.21 -15.46 -50.61
CA LEU A 171 10.42 -16.61 -50.20
C LEU A 171 10.13 -16.59 -48.70
N ILE A 172 11.12 -16.28 -47.85
CA ILE A 172 10.92 -16.23 -46.39
C ILE A 172 9.88 -15.18 -45.98
N PRO A 173 9.99 -13.89 -46.35
CA PRO A 173 8.97 -12.91 -45.97
C PRO A 173 7.61 -13.23 -46.59
N SER A 174 7.56 -13.73 -47.83
CA SER A 174 6.30 -14.16 -48.45
C SER A 174 5.64 -15.31 -47.66
N LEU A 175 6.43 -16.26 -47.16
CA LEU A 175 5.93 -17.38 -46.38
C LEU A 175 5.49 -16.93 -44.98
N LEU A 176 6.21 -15.99 -44.36
CA LEU A 176 5.83 -15.37 -43.09
C LEU A 176 4.47 -14.65 -43.19
N VAL A 177 4.27 -13.85 -44.24
CA VAL A 177 2.99 -13.17 -44.50
C VAL A 177 1.87 -14.19 -44.73
N LEU A 178 2.14 -15.29 -45.44
CA LEU A 178 1.17 -16.37 -45.64
C LEU A 178 0.76 -17.01 -44.30
N PHE A 179 1.72 -17.40 -43.45
CA PHE A 179 1.43 -17.96 -42.13
C PHE A 179 0.70 -16.97 -41.22
N PHE A 180 1.10 -15.70 -41.24
CA PHE A 180 0.43 -14.65 -40.48
C PHE A 180 -1.02 -14.44 -40.94
N SER A 181 -1.28 -14.50 -42.25
CA SER A 181 -2.64 -14.41 -42.79
C SER A 181 -3.50 -15.60 -42.37
N ILE A 182 -2.96 -16.82 -42.40
CA ILE A 182 -3.66 -18.02 -41.92
C ILE A 182 -3.94 -17.91 -40.41
N TYR A 183 -2.99 -17.40 -39.63
CA TYR A 183 -3.17 -17.14 -38.21
C TYR A 183 -4.36 -16.21 -37.94
N LEU A 184 -4.42 -15.06 -38.63
CA LEU A 184 -5.52 -14.10 -38.50
C LEU A 184 -6.90 -14.68 -38.88
N LEU A 185 -6.95 -15.66 -39.79
CA LEU A 185 -8.19 -16.36 -40.18
C LEU A 185 -8.61 -17.46 -39.19
N THR A 186 -7.71 -17.86 -38.28
CA THR A 186 -7.93 -18.94 -37.31
C THR A 186 -8.43 -18.35 -35.98
N PRO A 187 -9.33 -19.04 -35.23
CA PRO A 187 -9.78 -18.58 -33.90
C PRO A 187 -8.63 -18.43 -32.88
N PHE A 188 -7.46 -18.98 -33.16
CA PHE A 188 -6.26 -18.82 -32.34
C PHE A 188 -5.77 -17.35 -32.26
N SER A 189 -6.17 -16.50 -33.23
CA SER A 189 -5.83 -15.07 -33.23
C SER A 189 -6.66 -14.21 -32.29
N THR A 190 -7.80 -14.73 -31.78
CA THR A 190 -8.65 -14.02 -30.82
C THR A 190 -8.53 -14.58 -29.39
N LEU A 191 -7.88 -15.74 -29.22
CA LEU A 191 -7.61 -16.35 -27.91
C LEU A 191 -6.65 -15.48 -27.11
N LYS A 192 -7.12 -15.03 -25.94
CA LYS A 192 -6.34 -14.23 -25.01
C LYS A 192 -6.77 -14.54 -23.58
N ASN A 193 -5.78 -14.65 -22.68
CA ASN A 193 -6.02 -14.71 -21.25
C ASN A 193 -5.67 -13.33 -20.70
N ILE A 194 -6.63 -12.68 -20.05
CA ILE A 194 -6.43 -11.38 -19.44
C ILE A 194 -6.44 -11.58 -17.93
N GLU A 195 -5.31 -11.30 -17.30
CA GLU A 195 -5.15 -11.32 -15.86
C GLU A 195 -5.06 -9.87 -15.37
N VAL A 196 -5.81 -9.55 -14.31
CA VAL A 196 -5.78 -8.22 -13.69
C VAL A 196 -5.09 -8.35 -12.33
N THR A 197 -4.07 -7.53 -12.10
CA THR A 197 -3.32 -7.51 -10.85
C THR A 197 -3.26 -6.10 -10.28
N GLY A 198 -3.12 -6.00 -8.96
CA GLY A 198 -3.00 -4.72 -8.25
C GLY A 198 -4.32 -4.05 -7.87
N THR A 199 -5.45 -4.76 -7.94
CA THR A 199 -6.73 -4.25 -7.42
C THR A 199 -6.79 -4.38 -5.90
N VAL A 200 -7.27 -3.35 -5.22
CA VAL A 200 -7.44 -3.32 -3.75
C VAL A 200 -8.92 -3.13 -3.43
N GLU A 201 -9.50 -2.03 -3.88
CA GLU A 201 -10.91 -1.69 -3.69
C GLU A 201 -11.75 -2.02 -4.91
N THR A 202 -11.16 -1.98 -6.12
CA THR A 202 -11.90 -2.27 -7.36
C THR A 202 -11.96 -3.78 -7.67
N ASN A 203 -12.95 -4.18 -8.47
CA ASN A 203 -13.06 -5.56 -8.92
C ASN A 203 -12.34 -5.77 -10.27
N ALA A 204 -11.61 -6.89 -10.42
CA ALA A 204 -10.93 -7.27 -11.66
C ALA A 204 -11.86 -7.27 -12.89
N ASP A 205 -13.12 -7.68 -12.74
CA ASP A 205 -14.11 -7.68 -13.82
C ASP A 205 -14.49 -6.25 -14.24
N GLN A 206 -14.59 -5.31 -13.30
CA GLN A 206 -14.86 -3.90 -13.59
C GLN A 206 -13.69 -3.26 -14.34
N ILE A 207 -12.45 -3.61 -13.99
CA ILE A 207 -11.26 -3.16 -14.72
C ILE A 207 -11.23 -3.76 -16.13
N LYS A 208 -11.57 -5.03 -16.27
CA LYS A 208 -11.65 -5.68 -17.58
C LYS A 208 -12.74 -5.03 -18.44
N GLU A 209 -13.89 -4.69 -17.88
CA GLU A 209 -14.95 -3.96 -18.60
C GLU A 209 -14.51 -2.54 -18.98
N ALA A 210 -13.90 -1.80 -18.05
CA ALA A 210 -13.35 -0.46 -18.28
C ALA A 210 -12.23 -0.45 -19.34
N SER A 211 -11.49 -1.56 -19.47
CA SER A 211 -10.46 -1.72 -20.50
C SER A 211 -11.03 -1.76 -21.92
N GLY A 212 -12.35 -1.99 -22.09
CA GLY A 212 -13.01 -2.08 -23.39
C GLY A 212 -12.49 -3.20 -24.29
N ILE A 213 -11.68 -4.12 -23.77
CA ILE A 213 -11.12 -5.25 -24.51
C ILE A 213 -12.22 -6.29 -24.67
N ARG A 214 -12.58 -6.60 -25.92
CA ARG A 214 -13.63 -7.59 -26.22
C ARG A 214 -13.02 -8.95 -26.48
N ASP A 215 -13.72 -10.01 -26.13
CA ASP A 215 -13.28 -11.38 -26.43
C ASP A 215 -13.12 -11.63 -27.94
N SER A 216 -13.84 -10.89 -28.80
CA SER A 216 -13.72 -10.93 -30.26
C SER A 216 -12.47 -10.26 -30.82
N ASP A 217 -11.76 -9.44 -30.04
CA ASP A 217 -10.64 -8.66 -30.55
C ASP A 217 -9.41 -9.54 -30.81
N TYR A 218 -8.68 -9.23 -31.88
CA TYR A 218 -7.43 -9.91 -32.22
C TYR A 218 -6.32 -9.59 -31.21
N THR A 219 -5.56 -10.59 -30.79
CA THR A 219 -4.41 -10.47 -29.86
C THR A 219 -3.39 -9.44 -30.33
N PHE A 220 -3.07 -9.45 -31.63
CA PHE A 220 -2.13 -8.51 -32.23
C PHE A 220 -2.65 -7.07 -32.21
N SER A 221 -3.97 -6.87 -32.33
CA SER A 221 -4.59 -5.54 -32.22
C SER A 221 -4.49 -5.01 -30.80
N LEU A 222 -4.72 -5.87 -29.80
CA LEU A 222 -4.52 -5.51 -28.39
C LEU A 222 -3.05 -5.17 -28.09
N LEU A 223 -2.10 -5.95 -28.64
CA LEU A 223 -0.68 -5.68 -28.46
C LEU A 223 -0.26 -4.32 -29.03
N LEU A 224 -0.76 -3.96 -30.21
CA LEU A 224 -0.49 -2.68 -30.86
C LEU A 224 -1.16 -1.50 -30.15
N ASN A 225 -2.35 -1.70 -29.56
CA ASN A 225 -3.16 -0.64 -28.94
C ASN A 225 -3.18 -0.71 -27.42
N LYS A 226 -2.22 -1.39 -26.80
CA LYS A 226 -2.16 -1.60 -25.34
C LYS A 226 -2.24 -0.30 -24.54
N ASP A 227 -1.61 0.77 -25.02
CA ASP A 227 -1.55 2.05 -24.33
C ASP A 227 -2.91 2.77 -24.35
N LYS A 228 -3.67 2.61 -25.44
CA LYS A 228 -5.03 3.11 -25.54
C LYS A 228 -5.97 2.41 -24.55
N HIS A 229 -5.83 1.09 -24.40
CA HIS A 229 -6.60 0.34 -23.42
C HIS A 229 -6.22 0.73 -21.98
N ALA A 230 -4.92 0.93 -21.71
CA ALA A 230 -4.45 1.44 -20.43
C ALA A 230 -5.03 2.83 -20.09
N GLU A 231 -5.11 3.73 -21.08
CA GLU A 231 -5.69 5.07 -20.90
C GLU A 231 -7.21 5.01 -20.62
N MET A 232 -7.93 4.09 -21.27
CA MET A 232 -9.35 3.86 -20.96
C MET A 232 -9.54 3.35 -19.53
N ILE A 233 -8.68 2.45 -19.05
CA ILE A 233 -8.71 1.99 -17.65
C ILE A 233 -8.47 3.15 -16.68
N LYS A 234 -7.50 4.03 -16.99
CA LYS A 234 -7.18 5.22 -16.19
C LYS A 234 -8.32 6.24 -16.11
N SER A 235 -9.31 6.15 -17.00
CA SER A 235 -10.50 7.01 -16.92
C SER A 235 -11.38 6.69 -15.69
N ASN A 236 -11.17 5.55 -15.04
CA ASN A 236 -11.75 5.24 -13.75
C ASN A 236 -11.05 6.04 -12.64
N HIS A 237 -11.82 6.82 -11.89
CA HIS A 237 -11.38 7.68 -10.77
C HIS A 237 -10.59 6.96 -9.65
N TRP A 238 -10.76 5.66 -9.49
CA TRP A 238 -9.97 4.86 -8.53
C TRP A 238 -8.56 4.55 -9.01
N ILE A 239 -8.25 4.73 -10.31
CA ILE A 239 -7.01 4.25 -10.92
C ILE A 239 -6.00 5.38 -11.09
N GLU A 240 -4.85 5.25 -10.41
CA GLU A 240 -3.70 6.14 -10.55
C GLU A 240 -2.95 5.87 -11.87
N SER A 241 -2.68 4.59 -12.13
CA SER A 241 -2.01 4.16 -13.35
C SER A 241 -2.44 2.75 -13.75
N ALA A 242 -2.38 2.49 -15.05
CA ALA A 242 -2.61 1.17 -15.61
C ALA A 242 -1.55 0.90 -16.67
N SER A 243 -1.06 -0.33 -16.73
CA SER A 243 -0.19 -0.82 -17.79
C SER A 243 -0.63 -2.20 -18.24
N ILE A 244 -0.40 -2.51 -19.51
CA ILE A 244 -0.73 -3.82 -20.07
C ILE A 244 0.56 -4.47 -20.58
N HIS A 245 0.92 -5.59 -19.97
CA HIS A 245 2.09 -6.38 -20.32
C HIS A 245 1.66 -7.60 -21.12
N TYR A 246 2.31 -7.81 -22.27
CA TYR A 246 2.08 -8.98 -23.10
C TYR A 246 3.11 -10.06 -22.81
N GLN A 247 2.63 -11.28 -22.58
CA GLN A 247 3.43 -12.48 -22.39
C GLN A 247 3.02 -13.51 -23.45
N PHE A 248 3.97 -13.85 -24.32
CA PHE A 248 3.79 -14.89 -25.31
C PHE A 248 3.38 -16.22 -24.63
N PRO A 249 2.42 -17.00 -25.16
CA PRO A 249 1.79 -16.86 -26.47
C PRO A 249 0.49 -16.03 -26.53
N THR A 250 -0.29 -15.96 -25.45
CA THR A 250 -1.64 -15.36 -25.46
C THR A 250 -2.02 -14.66 -24.16
N ASN A 251 -1.07 -14.42 -23.26
CA ASN A 251 -1.34 -13.86 -21.94
C ASN A 251 -1.13 -12.35 -21.93
N PHE A 252 -2.07 -11.62 -21.35
CA PHE A 252 -2.01 -10.18 -21.14
C PHE A 252 -2.25 -9.91 -19.67
N THR A 253 -1.29 -9.29 -19.00
CA THR A 253 -1.41 -8.88 -17.60
C THR A 253 -1.67 -7.39 -17.56
N ILE A 254 -2.85 -7.01 -17.07
CA ILE A 254 -3.22 -5.63 -16.75
C ILE A 254 -2.75 -5.37 -15.32
N GLN A 255 -1.70 -4.56 -15.17
CA GLN A 255 -1.25 -4.09 -13.87
C GLN A 255 -1.92 -2.75 -13.60
N VAL A 256 -2.63 -2.68 -12.49
CA VAL A 256 -3.34 -1.49 -12.05
C VAL A 256 -2.72 -1.01 -10.75
N LYS A 257 -2.56 0.30 -10.62
CA LYS A 257 -2.26 0.96 -9.36
C LYS A 257 -3.44 1.85 -9.02
N GLU A 258 -4.10 1.55 -7.91
CA GLU A 258 -5.21 2.34 -7.41
C GLU A 258 -4.73 3.54 -6.58
N TYR A 259 -5.50 4.62 -6.57
CA TYR A 259 -5.32 5.71 -5.63
C TYR A 259 -5.67 5.24 -4.22
N GLY A 260 -4.74 5.44 -3.28
CA GLY A 260 -4.99 5.12 -1.87
C GLY A 260 -5.95 6.10 -1.23
N ILE A 261 -6.68 5.64 -0.21
CA ILE A 261 -7.51 6.50 0.64
C ILE A 261 -6.59 7.24 1.63
N VAL A 262 -6.64 8.58 1.62
CA VAL A 262 -5.78 9.43 2.46
C VAL A 262 -6.53 9.94 3.69
N ALA A 263 -7.81 10.26 3.51
CA ALA A 263 -8.65 10.82 4.56
C ALA A 263 -10.13 10.48 4.29
N TYR A 264 -11.01 10.85 5.22
CA TYR A 264 -12.45 10.70 5.08
C TYR A 264 -13.13 12.03 5.30
N TYR A 265 -13.94 12.47 4.34
CA TYR A 265 -14.86 13.59 4.54
C TYR A 265 -16.01 13.13 5.43
N VAL A 266 -16.27 13.86 6.51
CA VAL A 266 -17.30 13.52 7.50
C VAL A 266 -18.50 14.45 7.33
N SER A 267 -19.67 13.87 7.06
CA SER A 267 -20.94 14.59 6.96
C SER A 267 -21.97 13.95 7.90
N GLY A 268 -22.07 14.47 9.13
CA GLY A 268 -22.89 13.85 10.16
C GLY A 268 -22.32 12.51 10.62
N GLU A 269 -23.01 11.42 10.33
CA GLU A 269 -22.56 10.04 10.62
C GLU A 269 -21.85 9.37 9.43
N ASP A 270 -22.01 9.94 8.23
CA ASP A 270 -21.49 9.37 6.99
C ASP A 270 -20.02 9.76 6.77
N HIS A 271 -19.23 8.79 6.30
CA HIS A 271 -17.81 8.94 6.02
C HIS A 271 -17.55 8.66 4.54
N TYR A 272 -16.97 9.63 3.82
CA TYR A 272 -16.71 9.54 2.39
C TYR A 272 -15.20 9.49 2.14
N PRO A 273 -14.67 8.42 1.53
CA PRO A 273 -13.24 8.32 1.23
C PRO A 273 -12.74 9.48 0.37
N ILE A 274 -11.58 10.03 0.73
CA ILE A 274 -10.84 11.00 -0.07
C ILE A 274 -9.61 10.28 -0.62
N LEU A 275 -9.56 10.16 -1.95
CA LEU A 275 -8.47 9.50 -2.66
C LEU A 275 -7.22 10.39 -2.68
N SER A 276 -6.05 9.79 -2.86
CA SER A 276 -4.79 10.53 -3.05
C SER A 276 -4.75 11.37 -4.34
N SER A 277 -5.74 11.22 -5.22
CA SER A 277 -6.01 12.13 -6.35
C SER A 277 -6.67 13.45 -5.95
N GLY A 278 -7.15 13.58 -4.70
CA GLY A 278 -7.98 14.69 -4.25
C GLY A 278 -9.46 14.56 -4.60
N THR A 279 -9.88 13.41 -5.14
CA THR A 279 -11.30 13.13 -5.43
C THR A 279 -11.99 12.63 -4.18
N VAL A 280 -13.16 13.20 -3.87
CA VAL A 280 -14.03 12.73 -2.78
C VAL A 280 -15.04 11.74 -3.36
N GLU A 281 -15.10 10.57 -2.76
CA GLU A 281 -16.07 9.55 -3.17
C GLU A 281 -17.49 9.94 -2.78
N THR A 282 -18.44 9.56 -3.64
CA THR A 282 -19.87 9.90 -3.44
C THR A 282 -20.61 8.88 -2.60
N SER A 283 -20.04 7.68 -2.44
CA SER A 283 -20.62 6.60 -1.66
C SER A 283 -20.00 6.59 -0.27
N PRO A 284 -20.82 6.63 0.81
CA PRO A 284 -20.30 6.56 2.15
C PRO A 284 -19.82 5.14 2.46
N VAL A 285 -18.81 5.04 3.33
CA VAL A 285 -18.32 3.78 3.88
C VAL A 285 -18.89 3.55 5.28
N SER A 286 -19.05 2.28 5.64
CA SER A 286 -19.53 1.90 6.97
C SER A 286 -18.45 2.13 8.02
N LEU A 287 -18.84 2.45 9.26
CA LEU A 287 -17.89 2.61 10.37
C LEU A 287 -17.06 1.34 10.64
N VAL A 288 -17.61 0.15 10.32
CA VAL A 288 -16.93 -1.14 10.49
C VAL A 288 -15.82 -1.36 9.46
N SER A 289 -15.90 -0.70 8.29
CA SER A 289 -14.86 -0.77 7.25
C SER A 289 -13.78 0.29 7.41
N LEU A 290 -13.94 1.23 8.34
CA LEU A 290 -12.91 2.23 8.62
C LEU A 290 -11.71 1.57 9.33
N PRO A 291 -10.49 2.03 9.04
CA PRO A 291 -9.31 1.59 9.79
C PRO A 291 -9.37 2.09 11.25
N GLU A 292 -8.59 1.48 12.13
CA GLU A 292 -8.52 1.85 13.55
C GLU A 292 -8.19 3.34 13.76
N THR A 293 -7.32 3.88 12.90
CA THR A 293 -6.98 5.31 12.87
C THR A 293 -7.22 5.86 11.46
N TYR A 294 -7.87 7.02 11.39
CA TYR A 294 -8.11 7.73 10.14
C TYR A 294 -8.11 9.24 10.34
N MET A 295 -7.90 9.97 9.25
CA MET A 295 -7.97 11.42 9.21
C MET A 295 -9.38 11.87 8.80
N SER A 296 -10.04 12.64 9.64
CA SER A 296 -11.36 13.22 9.36
C SER A 296 -11.23 14.63 8.77
N VAL A 297 -11.92 14.91 7.67
CA VAL A 297 -11.98 16.24 7.04
C VAL A 297 -13.41 16.77 7.12
N LEU A 298 -13.61 17.97 7.68
CA LEU A 298 -14.95 18.54 7.95
C LEU A 298 -15.40 19.55 6.89
N PHE A 299 -14.80 19.52 5.71
CA PHE A 299 -15.16 20.35 4.55
C PHE A 299 -15.05 19.54 3.26
N ASN A 300 -15.81 19.92 2.23
CA ASN A 300 -15.85 19.18 0.95
C ASN A 300 -15.68 20.05 -0.30
N ASP A 301 -15.25 21.31 -0.15
CA ASP A 301 -14.97 22.14 -1.33
C ASP A 301 -13.89 21.48 -2.18
N GLU A 302 -14.21 21.22 -3.45
CA GLU A 302 -13.37 20.40 -4.34
C GLU A 302 -11.96 20.98 -4.50
N GLN A 303 -11.84 22.31 -4.59
CA GLN A 303 -10.55 22.97 -4.75
C GLN A 303 -9.75 22.90 -3.46
N GLN A 304 -10.38 23.18 -2.31
CA GLN A 304 -9.72 23.10 -1.01
C GLN A 304 -9.27 21.68 -0.68
N VAL A 305 -10.07 20.65 -0.99
CA VAL A 305 -9.70 19.24 -0.76
C VAL A 305 -8.53 18.85 -1.65
N LYS A 306 -8.54 19.23 -2.93
CA LYS A 306 -7.40 18.99 -3.84
C LYS A 306 -6.11 19.63 -3.31
N THR A 307 -6.17 20.91 -2.94
CA THR A 307 -5.03 21.60 -2.34
C THR A 307 -4.59 20.95 -1.03
N LEU A 308 -5.53 20.48 -0.19
CA LEU A 308 -5.21 19.77 1.04
C LEU A 308 -4.41 18.50 0.76
N ILE A 309 -4.87 17.66 -0.17
CA ILE A 309 -4.19 16.40 -0.51
C ILE A 309 -2.82 16.68 -1.12
N GLU A 310 -2.69 17.67 -2.00
CA GLU A 310 -1.41 18.10 -2.56
C GLU A 310 -0.42 18.53 -1.47
N GLN A 311 -0.86 19.34 -0.51
CA GLN A 311 -0.02 19.79 0.61
C GLN A 311 0.33 18.65 1.57
N LEU A 312 -0.61 17.74 1.86
CA LEU A 312 -0.38 16.54 2.67
C LEU A 312 0.60 15.56 2.00
N ALA A 313 0.73 15.58 0.67
CA ALA A 313 1.68 14.73 -0.04
C ALA A 313 3.14 15.07 0.31
N GLU A 314 3.44 16.33 0.65
CA GLU A 314 4.77 16.79 1.07
C GLU A 314 5.12 16.38 2.52
N ILE A 315 4.14 15.89 3.29
CA ILE A 315 4.25 15.63 4.71
C ILE A 315 4.58 14.15 4.96
N SER A 316 5.42 13.89 5.97
CA SER A 316 5.80 12.53 6.33
C SER A 316 4.60 11.68 6.76
N PRO A 317 4.61 10.36 6.49
CA PRO A 317 3.54 9.45 6.92
C PRO A 317 3.27 9.50 8.42
N GLU A 318 4.31 9.69 9.22
CA GLU A 318 4.23 9.75 10.69
C GLU A 318 3.37 10.92 11.17
N ILE A 319 3.55 12.12 10.60
CA ILE A 319 2.72 13.28 10.93
C ILE A 319 1.30 13.07 10.41
N LYS A 320 1.13 12.52 9.19
CA LYS A 320 -0.20 12.25 8.63
C LYS A 320 -1.04 11.32 9.51
N GLN A 321 -0.43 10.28 10.05
CA GLN A 321 -1.08 9.32 10.95
C GLN A 321 -1.41 9.93 12.32
N ALA A 322 -0.69 10.97 12.75
CA ALA A 322 -0.95 11.67 13.99
C ALA A 322 -2.12 12.67 13.90
N ILE A 323 -2.57 13.02 12.69
CA ILE A 323 -3.72 13.90 12.48
C ILE A 323 -5.02 13.14 12.67
N LYS A 324 -5.88 13.66 13.54
CA LYS A 324 -7.23 13.13 13.77
C LYS A 324 -8.28 13.86 12.93
N THR A 325 -8.25 15.19 12.94
CA THR A 325 -9.32 16.00 12.35
C THR A 325 -8.75 17.25 11.70
N ILE A 326 -9.28 17.63 10.54
CA ILE A 326 -8.98 18.88 9.84
C ILE A 326 -10.30 19.61 9.57
N GLU A 327 -10.39 20.84 10.04
CA GLU A 327 -11.52 21.72 9.82
C GLU A 327 -11.09 23.12 9.38
N LEU A 328 -11.97 23.82 8.66
CA LEU A 328 -11.74 25.20 8.27
C LEU A 328 -11.98 26.13 9.47
N ALA A 329 -11.04 27.03 9.74
CA ALA A 329 -11.13 28.03 10.79
C ALA A 329 -10.79 29.43 10.26
N PRO A 330 -11.43 29.92 9.18
CA PRO A 330 -11.05 31.17 8.52
C PRO A 330 -11.13 32.36 9.49
N THR A 331 -10.12 33.23 9.44
CA THR A 331 -10.08 34.48 10.20
C THR A 331 -10.27 35.68 9.27
N SER A 332 -10.35 36.88 9.85
CA SER A 332 -10.42 38.13 9.07
C SER A 332 -9.14 38.39 8.26
N VAL A 333 -8.02 37.75 8.62
CA VAL A 333 -6.72 37.92 7.98
C VAL A 333 -6.40 36.73 7.07
N THR A 334 -6.74 35.52 7.50
CA THR A 334 -6.35 34.27 6.84
C THR A 334 -7.61 33.48 6.47
N SER A 335 -8.05 33.59 5.21
CA SER A 335 -9.28 32.95 4.74
C SER A 335 -9.18 31.44 4.53
N ASP A 336 -7.96 30.92 4.36
CA ASP A 336 -7.67 29.51 4.14
C ASP A 336 -7.11 28.84 5.41
N LEU A 337 -7.35 29.42 6.59
CA LEU A 337 -6.85 28.87 7.84
C LEU A 337 -7.52 27.53 8.16
N LEU A 338 -6.69 26.54 8.46
CA LEU A 338 -7.11 25.23 8.96
C LEU A 338 -6.86 25.15 10.46
N LYS A 339 -7.78 24.48 11.16
CA LYS A 339 -7.53 23.93 12.49
C LYS A 339 -7.40 22.42 12.37
N ILE A 340 -6.24 21.92 12.75
CA ILE A 340 -5.89 20.50 12.75
C ILE A 340 -5.86 20.04 14.19
N THR A 341 -6.66 19.03 14.51
CA THR A 341 -6.63 18.35 15.82
C THR A 341 -5.84 17.06 15.67
N MET A 342 -4.83 16.89 16.52
CA MET A 342 -3.99 15.70 16.57
C MET A 342 -4.59 14.64 17.49
N TYR A 343 -4.21 13.37 17.32
CA TYR A 343 -4.63 12.27 18.21
C TYR A 343 -4.16 12.45 19.66
N ASP A 344 -3.04 13.16 19.84
CA ASP A 344 -2.46 13.48 21.13
C ASP A 344 -3.07 14.74 21.78
N THR A 345 -4.19 15.24 21.25
CA THR A 345 -4.98 16.39 21.71
C THR A 345 -4.39 17.78 21.43
N ASP A 346 -3.24 17.88 20.74
CA ASP A 346 -2.74 19.17 20.30
C ASP A 346 -3.60 19.76 19.17
N GLU A 347 -3.75 21.08 19.18
CA GLU A 347 -4.46 21.82 18.13
C GLU A 347 -3.47 22.65 17.33
N ILE A 348 -3.50 22.59 16.00
CA ILE A 348 -2.59 23.30 15.13
C ILE A 348 -3.40 24.23 14.23
N LEU A 349 -3.10 25.52 14.23
CA LEU A 349 -3.64 26.49 13.29
C LEU A 349 -2.63 26.73 12.19
N VAL A 350 -2.99 26.44 10.93
CA VAL A 350 -2.05 26.56 9.81
C VAL A 350 -2.79 26.93 8.51
N PRO A 351 -2.31 27.89 7.71
CA PRO A 351 -2.90 28.18 6.42
C PRO A 351 -2.81 26.96 5.50
N LEU A 352 -3.90 26.61 4.81
CA LEU A 352 -3.94 25.50 3.85
C LEU A 352 -2.82 25.61 2.81
N SER A 353 -2.57 26.82 2.29
CA SER A 353 -1.54 27.10 1.29
C SER A 353 -0.09 26.89 1.76
N GLU A 354 0.15 26.81 3.07
CA GLU A 354 1.49 26.65 3.64
C GLU A 354 1.63 25.38 4.49
N LEU A 355 0.62 24.52 4.47
CA LEU A 355 0.53 23.30 5.27
C LEU A 355 1.74 22.38 5.05
N GLY A 356 2.12 22.11 3.79
CA GLY A 356 3.26 21.25 3.45
C GLY A 356 4.60 21.78 3.94
N LYS A 357 4.74 23.10 4.06
CA LYS A 357 5.97 23.76 4.53
C LYS A 357 6.05 23.84 6.05
N LYS A 358 4.93 24.11 6.71
CA LYS A 358 4.89 24.45 8.15
C LYS A 358 4.62 23.25 9.04
N LEU A 359 3.72 22.34 8.64
CA LEU A 359 3.36 21.19 9.47
C LEU A 359 4.54 20.24 9.77
N PRO A 360 5.53 20.03 8.87
CA PRO A 360 6.72 19.23 9.20
C PRO A 360 7.51 19.71 10.42
N TYR A 361 7.38 20.98 10.82
CA TYR A 361 8.01 21.47 12.05
C TYR A 361 7.37 20.92 13.32
N TYR A 362 6.16 20.35 13.25
CA TYR A 362 5.47 19.74 14.38
C TYR A 362 6.34 18.70 15.09
N SER A 363 7.03 17.83 14.35
CA SER A 363 7.93 16.81 14.92
C SER A 363 9.07 17.40 15.76
N LYS A 364 9.46 18.66 15.51
CA LYS A 364 10.50 19.35 16.29
C LYS A 364 9.95 20.07 17.52
N ILE A 365 8.68 20.48 17.47
CA ILE A 365 8.00 21.22 18.53
C ILE A 365 7.45 20.23 19.56
N LYS A 366 6.84 19.12 19.12
CA LYS A 366 6.15 18.15 19.98
C LYS A 366 6.96 17.68 21.19
N PRO A 367 8.26 17.32 21.08
CA PRO A 367 9.04 16.89 22.25
C PRO A 367 9.22 17.96 23.34
N GLN A 368 8.96 19.23 23.02
CA GLN A 368 9.08 20.36 23.95
C GLN A 368 7.75 20.66 24.66
N LEU A 369 6.65 20.03 24.22
CA LEU A 369 5.32 20.22 24.78
C LEU A 369 5.10 19.23 25.92
N THR A 370 4.80 19.74 27.11
CA THR A 370 4.53 18.94 28.32
C THR A 370 3.04 18.80 28.62
N VAL A 371 2.21 19.60 27.95
CA VAL A 371 0.75 19.66 28.12
C VAL A 371 0.09 19.77 26.74
N PRO A 372 -1.20 19.41 26.61
CA PRO A 372 -1.98 19.68 25.40
C PRO A 372 -1.89 21.16 25.02
N SER A 373 -1.38 21.42 23.82
CA SER A 373 -1.00 22.76 23.40
C SER A 373 -1.61 23.13 22.06
N GLY A 374 -1.97 24.41 21.93
CA GLY A 374 -2.30 25.03 20.66
C GLY A 374 -1.03 25.56 20.00
N ILE A 375 -0.82 25.23 18.73
CA ILE A 375 0.34 25.64 17.94
C ILE A 375 -0.19 26.49 16.80
N ASP A 376 0.07 27.79 16.87
CA ASP A 376 -0.26 28.74 15.81
C ASP A 376 0.91 28.83 14.82
N MET A 377 0.61 28.50 13.57
CA MET A 377 1.50 28.54 12.42
C MET A 377 1.04 29.56 11.36
N GLU A 378 0.22 30.57 11.69
CA GLU A 378 -0.26 31.56 10.71
C GLU A 378 0.86 32.47 10.19
N VAL A 379 1.51 33.22 11.08
CA VAL A 379 2.57 34.18 10.70
C VAL A 379 3.96 33.70 11.11
N GLY A 380 4.04 32.93 12.20
CA GLY A 380 5.24 32.28 12.72
C GLY A 380 4.82 31.03 13.47
N ILE A 381 5.74 30.39 14.20
CA ILE A 381 5.43 29.19 14.99
C ILE A 381 5.42 29.56 16.46
N TYR A 382 4.25 29.54 17.09
CA TYR A 382 4.07 29.84 18.51
C TYR A 382 3.22 28.75 19.17
N SER A 383 3.65 28.24 20.32
CA SER A 383 2.90 27.27 21.11
C SER A 383 2.35 27.92 22.39
N TYR A 384 1.13 27.57 22.76
CA TYR A 384 0.48 27.99 24.00
C TYR A 384 -0.30 26.82 24.63
N SER A 385 -0.48 26.85 25.94
CA SER A 385 -1.33 25.87 26.64
C SER A 385 -2.80 26.10 26.29
N LEU A 386 -3.51 25.03 25.90
CA LEU A 386 -4.95 25.12 25.61
C LEU A 386 -5.77 25.52 26.84
N ALA A 387 -5.35 25.07 28.03
CA ALA A 387 -6.01 25.42 29.29
C ALA A 387 -5.89 26.92 29.59
N ASP A 388 -4.69 27.49 29.40
CA ASP A 388 -4.46 28.92 29.67
C ASP A 388 -5.23 29.80 28.67
N LYS A 389 -5.29 29.40 27.40
CA LYS A 389 -6.08 30.10 26.38
C LYS A 389 -7.57 30.06 26.70
N ALA A 390 -8.12 28.91 27.09
CA ALA A 390 -9.53 28.80 27.47
C ALA A 390 -9.88 29.72 28.65
N LEU A 391 -9.03 29.77 29.67
CA LEU A 391 -9.22 30.68 30.82
C LEU A 391 -9.18 32.15 30.40
N GLU A 392 -8.25 32.55 29.53
CA GLU A 392 -8.18 33.94 29.07
C GLU A 392 -9.39 34.30 28.19
N GLU A 393 -9.86 33.40 27.32
CA GLU A 393 -11.08 33.61 26.53
C GLU A 393 -12.32 33.76 27.42
N GLU A 394 -12.46 32.96 28.48
CA GLU A 394 -13.53 33.12 29.47
C GLU A 394 -13.45 34.48 30.18
N ARG A 395 -12.25 34.92 30.57
CA ARG A 395 -12.04 36.24 31.20
C ARG A 395 -12.37 37.39 30.24
N ILE A 396 -12.03 37.26 28.96
CA ILE A 396 -12.37 38.25 27.94
C ILE A 396 -13.89 38.30 27.75
N LYS A 397 -14.56 37.15 27.59
CA LYS A 397 -16.02 37.06 27.49
C LYS A 397 -16.72 37.68 28.70
N ALA A 398 -16.25 37.37 29.91
CA ALA A 398 -16.79 37.97 31.14
C ALA A 398 -16.65 39.50 31.17
N LYS A 399 -15.49 40.03 30.75
CA LYS A 399 -15.28 41.49 30.65
C LYS A 399 -16.15 42.13 29.56
N GLU A 400 -16.37 41.46 28.44
CA GLU A 400 -17.26 41.97 27.38
C GLU A 400 -18.73 41.98 27.83
N GLU A 401 -19.19 40.95 28.53
CA GLU A 401 -20.52 40.91 29.12
C GLU A 401 -20.70 41.99 30.18
N GLU A 402 -19.69 42.22 31.03
CA GLU A 402 -19.70 43.31 32.01
C GLU A 402 -19.77 44.68 31.33
N LYS A 403 -18.97 44.90 30.27
CA LYS A 403 -19.04 46.12 29.46
C LYS A 403 -20.42 46.33 28.82
N LYS A 404 -21.01 45.27 28.25
CA LYS A 404 -22.37 45.34 27.66
C LYS A 404 -23.42 45.70 28.71
N LYS A 405 -23.38 45.08 29.89
CA LYS A 405 -24.28 45.41 31.01
C LYS A 405 -24.13 46.87 31.46
N LEU A 406 -22.90 47.36 31.56
CA LEU A 406 -22.62 48.73 31.99
C LEU A 406 -23.04 49.76 30.92
N GLU A 407 -22.95 49.42 29.64
CA GLU A 407 -23.46 50.25 28.53
C GLU A 407 -24.99 50.27 28.47
N GLU A 408 -25.65 49.13 28.72
CA GLU A 408 -27.12 49.06 28.85
C GLU A 408 -27.62 49.86 30.05
N GLU A 409 -26.92 49.81 31.19
CA GLU A 409 -27.28 50.56 32.39
C GLU A 409 -27.10 52.08 32.16
N LYS A 410 -26.03 52.49 31.47
CA LYS A 410 -25.87 53.89 31.04
C LYS A 410 -26.99 54.35 30.10
N LYS A 411 -27.38 53.54 29.10
CA LYS A 411 -28.50 53.87 28.20
C LYS A 411 -29.81 54.02 28.97
N LYS A 412 -30.09 53.16 29.95
CA LYS A 412 -31.29 53.28 30.81
C LYS A 412 -31.25 54.55 31.67
N GLN A 413 -30.10 54.94 32.20
CA GLN A 413 -29.95 56.17 32.98
C GLN A 413 -30.08 57.44 32.09
N GLU A 414 -29.56 57.41 30.87
CA GLU A 414 -29.74 58.50 29.89
C GLU A 414 -31.21 58.65 29.47
N GLU A 415 -31.93 57.55 29.24
CA GLU A 415 -33.36 57.57 28.95
C GLU A 415 -34.19 58.11 30.13
N GLN A 416 -33.87 57.73 31.37
CA GLN A 416 -34.52 58.27 32.57
C GLN A 416 -34.17 59.75 32.83
N GLY A 417 -32.94 60.17 32.54
CA GLY A 417 -32.52 61.57 32.63
C GLY A 417 -33.26 62.48 31.64
N ASN A 418 -33.47 62.01 30.41
CA ASN A 418 -34.24 62.74 29.38
C ASN A 418 -35.73 62.84 29.72
N GLN A 419 -36.33 61.82 30.35
CA GLN A 419 -37.71 61.87 30.83
C GLN A 419 -37.89 62.89 31.98
N ASN A 420 -36.93 62.99 32.90
CA ASN A 420 -37.00 63.96 34.00
C ASN A 420 -36.80 65.43 33.55
N GLN A 421 -35.96 65.70 32.54
CA GLN A 421 -35.83 67.05 31.96
C GLN A 421 -37.09 67.50 31.21
N THR A 422 -37.74 66.59 30.49
CA THR A 422 -39.01 66.87 29.78
C THR A 422 -40.15 67.20 30.76
N THR A 423 -40.14 66.61 31.95
CA THR A 423 -41.18 66.82 32.96
C THR A 423 -41.02 68.17 33.70
N GLN A 424 -39.79 68.61 34.00
CA GLN A 424 -39.53 69.90 34.67
C GLN A 424 -39.79 71.14 33.80
N GLN A 425 -39.64 71.03 32.47
CA GLN A 425 -39.98 72.11 31.52
C GLN A 425 -41.50 72.31 31.36
N SER A 426 -42.31 71.33 31.75
CA SER A 426 -43.78 71.40 31.64
C SER A 426 -44.47 72.01 32.88
N GLN A 427 -43.77 72.12 34.02
CA GLN A 427 -44.29 72.70 35.27
C GLN A 427 -43.86 74.16 35.51
N SER A 428 -43.06 74.76 34.62
CA SER A 428 -42.53 76.12 34.74
C SER A 428 -43.18 77.14 33.79
N ARG A 429 -44.39 76.87 33.29
CA ARG A 429 -45.11 77.73 32.34
C ARG A 429 -46.52 78.10 32.78
#